data_AF-G2YQE0-F1
#
_entry.id   AF-G2YQE0-F1
#
_cell.length_a   1.000
_cell.length_b   1.000
_cell.length_c   1.000
_cell.angle_alpha   90.00
_cell.angle_beta   90.00
_cell.angle_gamma   90.00
#
_symmetry.space_group_name_H-M   'P 1'
#
loop_
_entity.id
_entity.type
_entity.pdbx_description
1 polymer ?
#
loop_
_entity_poly.entity_id
_entity_poly.type
_entity_poly.pdbx_seq_one_letter_code
_entity_poly.pdbx_strand_id
1 'polypeptide(L)'
;MAPFDKTKSYASQEETFFDDGREEELVEFVRNHHDRSKIQGSPANVLQAIDEYGRTKRYLMNVGEDKGAIVTKIISERKPHIMVELGGYCGYSTILFGSAVRASGGAKYYSLERSPKFAKVITALVEFAGLEEFVEVIVGPSNEGIQKLHSRGLKTIDMMFLDHYKPAYTTDLKLCEQLGLIKKGTVLAADNVISPGNPPYLEYVRSSVEDKLQKLELEGKLDTDGFAKRSATQYGGVEALATGIKGNPKLIYDSQLINSFEPTGEPDGVEITRCVGEVGGSLQRGSFKTGSLLVDPPVSIIKYAVGRETPMCQNAVPVASRHSTQQ
;
A
#
# COMPACT_ATOMS: atom_id res chain seq x y z
N MET A 1 -1.41 12.47 17.06
CA MET A 1 -2.51 12.09 16.15
C MET A 1 -3.81 12.55 16.79
N ALA A 2 -4.71 13.17 16.04
CA ALA A 2 -6.03 13.52 16.55
C ALA A 2 -6.85 12.24 16.83
N PRO A 3 -7.86 12.27 17.71
CA PRO A 3 -8.76 11.12 17.87
C PRO A 3 -9.48 10.77 16.57
N PHE A 4 -9.75 9.47 16.35
CA PHE A 4 -10.56 9.03 15.22
C PHE A 4 -12.01 9.53 15.34
N ASP A 5 -12.54 10.07 14.26
CA ASP A 5 -13.95 10.45 14.17
C ASP A 5 -14.79 9.20 13.89
N LYS A 6 -15.57 8.77 14.89
CA LYS A 6 -16.40 7.57 14.77
C LYS A 6 -17.57 7.72 13.79
N THR A 7 -17.96 8.95 13.44
CA THR A 7 -19.11 9.18 12.54
C THR A 7 -18.82 8.74 11.10
N LYS A 8 -17.55 8.64 10.73
CA LYS A 8 -17.10 8.16 9.41
C LYS A 8 -16.69 6.68 9.39
N SER A 9 -16.81 5.97 10.51
CA SER A 9 -16.41 4.56 10.61
C SER A 9 -17.15 3.70 9.59
N TYR A 10 -16.39 2.91 8.83
CA TYR A 10 -16.95 1.83 8.03
C TYR A 10 -17.60 0.77 8.93
N ALA A 11 -18.43 -0.06 8.32
CA ALA A 11 -18.95 -1.28 8.92
C ALA A 11 -17.79 -2.17 9.41
N SER A 12 -18.04 -2.98 10.45
CA SER A 12 -17.04 -3.90 10.98
C SER A 12 -16.61 -4.92 9.93
N GLN A 13 -15.32 -5.26 9.94
CA GLN A 13 -14.76 -6.25 9.04
C GLN A 13 -15.36 -7.64 9.32
N GLU A 14 -15.84 -8.28 8.25
CA GLU A 14 -16.38 -9.65 8.25
C GLU A 14 -15.25 -10.69 8.09
N GLU A 15 -15.52 -11.98 8.34
CA GLU A 15 -14.52 -13.06 8.15
C GLU A 15 -14.06 -13.17 6.69
N THR A 16 -15.02 -13.14 5.75
CA THR A 16 -14.74 -12.93 4.33
C THR A 16 -15.03 -11.46 4.05
N PHE A 17 -14.02 -10.74 3.56
CA PHE A 17 -14.08 -9.28 3.44
C PHE A 17 -13.67 -8.75 2.05
N PHE A 18 -13.46 -9.66 1.10
CA PHE A 18 -13.23 -9.38 -0.32
C PHE A 18 -13.53 -10.61 -1.18
N ASP A 19 -13.68 -10.39 -2.49
CA ASP A 19 -13.97 -11.38 -3.53
C ASP A 19 -15.25 -12.20 -3.32
N ASP A 20 -16.20 -11.67 -2.56
CA ASP A 20 -17.48 -12.32 -2.26
C ASP A 20 -18.67 -11.68 -2.97
N GLY A 21 -18.40 -10.78 -3.92
CA GLY A 21 -19.41 -10.08 -4.71
C GLY A 21 -19.69 -8.65 -4.22
N ARG A 22 -19.16 -8.25 -3.05
CA ARG A 22 -19.33 -6.88 -2.52
C ARG A 22 -18.79 -5.80 -3.47
N GLU A 23 -17.79 -6.13 -4.26
CA GLU A 23 -17.15 -5.21 -5.19
C GLU A 23 -18.08 -4.89 -6.38
N GLU A 24 -18.78 -5.90 -6.89
CA GLU A 24 -19.85 -5.71 -7.87
C GLU A 24 -21.07 -5.01 -7.25
N GLU A 25 -21.49 -5.41 -6.06
CA GLU A 25 -22.59 -4.78 -5.31
C GLU A 25 -22.32 -3.27 -5.10
N LEU A 26 -21.06 -2.89 -4.82
CA LEU A 26 -20.64 -1.50 -4.72
C LEU A 26 -20.86 -0.75 -6.04
N VAL A 27 -20.49 -1.35 -7.18
CA VAL A 27 -20.70 -0.73 -8.50
C VAL A 27 -22.19 -0.50 -8.75
N GLU A 28 -23.03 -1.49 -8.44
CA GLU A 28 -24.48 -1.38 -8.56
C GLU A 28 -25.05 -0.31 -7.61
N PHE A 29 -24.57 -0.26 -6.38
CA PHE A 29 -24.97 0.74 -5.39
C PHE A 29 -24.69 2.16 -5.88
N VAL A 30 -23.48 2.42 -6.38
CA VAL A 30 -23.07 3.74 -6.89
C VAL A 30 -23.87 4.09 -8.16
N ARG A 31 -24.06 3.14 -9.08
CA ARG A 31 -24.78 3.38 -10.34
C ARG A 31 -26.27 3.59 -10.17
N ASN A 32 -26.88 2.94 -9.18
CA ASN A 32 -28.32 3.03 -8.88
C ASN A 32 -28.62 3.98 -7.72
N HIS A 33 -27.64 4.73 -7.25
CA HIS A 33 -27.80 5.68 -6.16
C HIS A 33 -28.91 6.70 -6.48
N HIS A 34 -29.75 7.05 -5.50
CA HIS A 34 -30.88 7.98 -5.72
C HIS A 34 -30.44 9.36 -6.26
N ASP A 35 -29.25 9.81 -5.85
CA ASP A 35 -28.60 11.05 -6.31
C ASP A 35 -27.63 10.85 -7.50
N ARG A 36 -27.79 9.77 -8.29
CA ARG A 36 -26.91 9.40 -9.42
C ARG A 36 -26.48 10.57 -10.32
N SER A 37 -27.41 11.46 -10.66
CA SER A 37 -27.14 12.60 -11.56
C SER A 37 -26.15 13.62 -10.98
N LYS A 38 -26.02 13.71 -9.65
CA LYS A 38 -25.02 14.55 -8.97
C LYS A 38 -23.69 13.83 -8.81
N ILE A 39 -23.72 12.49 -8.74
CA ILE A 39 -22.53 11.67 -8.50
C ILE A 39 -21.74 11.45 -9.79
N GLN A 40 -22.42 11.13 -10.88
CA GLN A 40 -21.77 10.83 -12.16
C GLN A 40 -20.89 11.99 -12.63
N GLY A 41 -19.63 11.69 -12.99
CA GLY A 41 -18.63 12.66 -13.44
C GLY A 41 -17.99 13.50 -12.34
N SER A 42 -18.29 13.22 -11.06
CA SER A 42 -17.71 13.91 -9.91
C SER A 42 -16.91 12.93 -9.04
N PRO A 43 -15.56 12.92 -9.13
CA PRO A 43 -14.74 12.03 -8.31
C PRO A 43 -15.04 12.15 -6.81
N ALA A 44 -15.25 13.38 -6.32
CA ALA A 44 -15.56 13.62 -4.92
C ALA A 44 -16.90 13.01 -4.48
N ASN A 45 -17.94 13.08 -5.33
CA ASN A 45 -19.23 12.50 -5.00
C ASN A 45 -19.24 10.98 -5.19
N VAL A 46 -18.46 10.44 -6.12
CA VAL A 46 -18.26 8.99 -6.26
C VAL A 46 -17.60 8.42 -5.01
N LEU A 47 -16.55 9.08 -4.49
CA LEU A 47 -15.91 8.67 -3.24
C LEU A 47 -16.88 8.71 -2.06
N GLN A 48 -17.69 9.75 -1.93
CA GLN A 48 -18.73 9.82 -0.89
C GLN A 48 -19.74 8.68 -0.98
N ALA A 49 -20.13 8.26 -2.19
CA ALA A 49 -21.02 7.12 -2.38
C ALA A 49 -20.33 5.79 -2.02
N ILE A 50 -19.03 5.63 -2.31
CA ILE A 50 -18.25 4.47 -1.88
C ILE A 50 -18.13 4.45 -0.34
N ASP A 51 -17.89 5.60 0.29
CA ASP A 51 -17.85 5.73 1.74
C ASP A 51 -19.22 5.43 2.37
N GLU A 52 -20.32 5.89 1.76
CA GLU A 52 -21.68 5.55 2.19
C GLU A 52 -21.91 4.03 2.17
N TYR A 53 -21.48 3.36 1.10
CA TYR A 53 -21.55 1.90 1.03
C TYR A 53 -20.71 1.24 2.14
N GLY A 54 -19.46 1.69 2.30
CA GLY A 54 -18.52 1.21 3.31
C GLY A 54 -19.07 1.34 4.74
N ARG A 55 -19.83 2.39 5.00
CA ARG A 55 -20.46 2.69 6.31
C ARG A 55 -21.78 1.96 6.54
N THR A 56 -22.61 1.82 5.50
CA THR A 56 -24.02 1.41 5.66
C THR A 56 -24.33 0.00 5.17
N LYS A 57 -23.47 -0.58 4.32
CA LYS A 57 -23.71 -1.88 3.68
C LYS A 57 -22.71 -2.91 4.15
N ARG A 58 -21.45 -2.77 3.71
CA ARG A 58 -20.40 -3.79 3.92
C ARG A 58 -19.05 -3.12 4.05
N TYR A 59 -18.17 -3.72 4.85
CA TYR A 59 -16.79 -3.27 4.97
C TYR A 59 -16.07 -3.31 3.61
N LEU A 60 -15.22 -2.31 3.37
CA LEU A 60 -14.30 -2.24 2.23
C LEU A 60 -12.88 -1.95 2.73
N MET A 61 -11.89 -2.66 2.18
CA MET A 61 -10.46 -2.47 2.46
C MET A 61 -9.88 -1.24 1.74
N ASN A 62 -10.58 -0.11 1.79
CA ASN A 62 -10.10 1.13 1.18
C ASN A 62 -9.07 1.81 2.11
N VAL A 63 -8.15 2.59 1.53
CA VAL A 63 -7.26 3.49 2.28
C VAL A 63 -8.01 4.47 3.20
N GLY A 64 -9.25 4.83 2.85
CA GLY A 64 -10.12 5.69 3.65
C GLY A 64 -9.73 7.16 3.69
N GLU A 65 -10.55 7.96 4.36
CA GLU A 65 -10.45 9.42 4.37
C GLU A 65 -9.19 9.94 5.08
N ASP A 66 -8.80 9.33 6.21
CA ASP A 66 -7.67 9.82 7.02
C ASP A 66 -6.32 9.62 6.33
N LYS A 67 -6.03 8.40 5.87
CA LYS A 67 -4.82 8.11 5.09
C LYS A 67 -4.88 8.75 3.71
N GLY A 68 -6.06 8.78 3.09
CA GLY A 68 -6.31 9.48 1.84
C GLY A 68 -5.94 10.97 1.91
N ALA A 69 -6.26 11.66 3.00
CA ALA A 69 -5.89 13.06 3.23
C ALA A 69 -4.37 13.27 3.31
N ILE A 70 -3.62 12.33 3.89
CA ILE A 70 -2.15 12.38 3.96
C ILE A 70 -1.57 12.33 2.55
N VAL A 71 -1.97 11.35 1.76
CA VAL A 71 -1.42 11.12 0.41
C VAL A 71 -1.82 12.25 -0.55
N THR A 72 -3.08 12.70 -0.53
CA THR A 72 -3.54 13.82 -1.37
C THR A 72 -2.85 15.14 -1.03
N LYS A 73 -2.57 15.41 0.25
CA LYS A 73 -1.75 16.57 0.64
C LYS A 73 -0.37 16.50 -0.02
N ILE A 74 0.29 15.34 0.02
CA ILE A 74 1.61 15.16 -0.61
C ILE A 74 1.53 15.32 -2.13
N ILE A 75 0.48 14.81 -2.78
CA ILE A 75 0.24 15.01 -4.21
C ILE A 75 0.15 16.52 -4.52
N SER A 76 -0.60 17.30 -3.74
CA SER A 76 -0.75 18.74 -3.96
C SER A 76 0.56 19.52 -3.77
N GLU A 77 1.40 19.11 -2.82
CA GLU A 77 2.69 19.74 -2.53
C GLU A 77 3.75 19.38 -3.57
N ARG A 78 3.72 18.15 -4.10
CA ARG A 78 4.77 17.60 -4.97
C ARG A 78 4.42 17.63 -6.45
N LYS A 79 3.14 17.76 -6.78
CA LYS A 79 2.62 17.88 -8.15
C LYS A 79 3.24 16.83 -9.08
N PRO A 80 3.11 15.52 -8.76
CA PRO A 80 3.71 14.47 -9.57
C PRO A 80 3.16 14.52 -11.00
N HIS A 81 4.03 14.37 -11.99
CA HIS A 81 3.63 14.34 -13.39
C HIS A 81 3.05 12.96 -13.75
N ILE A 82 3.66 11.89 -13.22
CA ILE A 82 3.17 10.52 -13.33
C ILE A 82 3.08 9.88 -11.95
N MET A 83 1.92 9.32 -11.64
CA MET A 83 1.71 8.51 -10.45
C MET A 83 1.34 7.07 -10.82
N VAL A 84 1.93 6.11 -10.11
CA VAL A 84 1.64 4.68 -10.25
C VAL A 84 1.11 4.13 -8.94
N GLU A 85 0.04 3.35 -8.99
CA GLU A 85 -0.54 2.63 -7.87
C GLU A 85 -0.38 1.13 -8.09
N LEU A 86 0.04 0.43 -7.04
CA LEU A 86 0.12 -1.02 -6.99
C LEU A 86 -0.97 -1.53 -6.03
N GLY A 87 -2.03 -2.13 -6.59
CA GLY A 87 -3.23 -2.57 -5.87
C GLY A 87 -4.33 -1.51 -5.94
N GLY A 88 -5.41 -1.79 -6.67
CA GLY A 88 -6.51 -0.85 -6.84
C GLY A 88 -7.82 -1.31 -6.19
N TYR A 89 -8.02 -2.62 -6.02
CA TYR A 89 -9.22 -3.21 -5.41
C TYR A 89 -10.53 -2.68 -6.03
N CYS A 90 -11.28 -1.83 -5.31
CA CYS A 90 -12.52 -1.21 -5.79
C CYS A 90 -12.31 0.16 -6.46
N GLY A 91 -11.08 0.67 -6.51
CA GLY A 91 -10.74 1.93 -7.17
C GLY A 91 -10.91 3.18 -6.32
N TYR A 92 -11.10 3.06 -5.00
CA TYR A 92 -11.23 4.22 -4.11
C TYR A 92 -9.97 5.12 -4.17
N SER A 93 -8.80 4.55 -3.90
CA SER A 93 -7.51 5.24 -3.98
C SER A 93 -7.20 5.68 -5.41
N THR A 94 -7.53 4.86 -6.41
CA THR A 94 -7.40 5.20 -7.83
C THR A 94 -8.15 6.49 -8.18
N ILE A 95 -9.40 6.63 -7.75
CA ILE A 95 -10.23 7.82 -8.00
C ILE A 95 -9.73 9.01 -7.19
N LEU A 96 -9.46 8.82 -5.89
CA LEU A 96 -9.00 9.86 -4.98
C LEU A 96 -7.68 10.47 -5.45
N PHE A 97 -6.68 9.63 -5.68
CA PHE A 97 -5.34 10.07 -6.07
C PHE A 97 -5.30 10.46 -7.54
N GLY A 98 -5.99 9.74 -8.44
CA GLY A 98 -6.11 10.13 -9.84
C GLY A 98 -6.70 11.54 -10.01
N SER A 99 -7.77 11.85 -9.26
CA SER A 99 -8.35 13.20 -9.25
C SER A 99 -7.39 14.25 -8.69
N ALA A 100 -6.68 13.95 -7.59
CA ALA A 100 -5.72 14.86 -6.99
C ALA A 100 -4.50 15.16 -7.89
N VAL A 101 -3.98 14.13 -8.58
CA VAL A 101 -2.87 14.29 -9.53
C VAL A 101 -3.32 15.11 -10.73
N ARG A 102 -4.51 14.83 -11.29
CA ARG A 102 -5.10 15.63 -12.38
C ARG A 102 -5.26 17.10 -11.97
N ALA A 103 -5.83 17.36 -10.80
CA ALA A 103 -6.01 18.72 -10.27
C ALA A 103 -4.66 19.45 -10.02
N SER A 104 -3.59 18.69 -9.75
CA SER A 104 -2.24 19.22 -9.54
C SER A 104 -1.47 19.45 -10.86
N GLY A 105 -2.07 19.18 -12.02
CA GLY A 105 -1.45 19.34 -13.34
C GLY A 105 -0.59 18.15 -13.79
N GLY A 106 -0.76 16.98 -13.18
CA GLY A 106 -0.11 15.76 -13.65
C GLY A 106 -0.63 15.31 -15.01
N ALA A 107 0.12 14.44 -15.69
CA ALA A 107 -0.21 13.95 -17.03
C ALA A 107 -0.92 12.60 -17.03
N LYS A 108 -0.59 11.70 -16.10
CA LYS A 108 -1.18 10.35 -16.09
C LYS A 108 -1.17 9.70 -14.72
N TYR A 109 -2.17 8.86 -14.49
CA TYR A 109 -2.23 7.96 -13.35
C TYR A 109 -2.38 6.52 -13.85
N TYR A 110 -1.55 5.59 -13.34
CA TYR A 110 -1.63 4.17 -13.67
C TYR A 110 -2.02 3.38 -12.43
N SER A 111 -3.05 2.55 -12.51
CA SER A 111 -3.45 1.62 -11.45
C SER A 111 -3.17 0.19 -11.92
N LEU A 112 -2.30 -0.53 -11.20
CA LEU A 112 -1.96 -1.92 -11.51
C LEU A 112 -2.75 -2.84 -10.60
N GLU A 113 -3.62 -3.65 -11.19
CA GLU A 113 -4.53 -4.56 -10.48
C GLU A 113 -4.37 -5.98 -11.01
N ARG A 114 -4.07 -6.93 -10.11
CA ARG A 114 -3.83 -8.33 -10.46
C ARG A 114 -5.11 -9.02 -10.91
N SER A 115 -6.21 -8.80 -10.21
CA SER A 115 -7.48 -9.47 -10.44
C SER A 115 -8.22 -8.84 -11.64
N PRO A 116 -8.48 -9.59 -12.73
CA PRO A 116 -9.31 -9.07 -13.82
C PRO A 116 -10.74 -8.72 -13.37
N LYS A 117 -11.22 -9.33 -12.29
CA LYS A 117 -12.53 -9.02 -11.68
C LYS A 117 -12.49 -7.62 -11.06
N PHE A 118 -11.52 -7.35 -10.21
CA PHE A 118 -11.37 -6.04 -9.56
C PHE A 118 -10.98 -4.95 -10.55
N ALA A 119 -10.17 -5.24 -11.56
CA ALA A 119 -9.87 -4.29 -12.63
C ALA A 119 -11.12 -3.79 -13.37
N LYS A 120 -12.14 -4.65 -13.55
CA LYS A 120 -13.44 -4.23 -14.13
C LYS A 120 -14.20 -3.31 -13.19
N VAL A 121 -14.17 -3.57 -11.88
CA VAL A 121 -14.76 -2.71 -10.85
C VAL A 121 -14.10 -1.33 -10.85
N ILE A 122 -12.76 -1.28 -10.82
CA ILE A 122 -11.99 -0.03 -10.90
C ILE A 122 -12.35 0.73 -12.17
N THR A 123 -12.31 0.06 -13.32
CA THR A 123 -12.63 0.69 -14.62
C THR A 123 -14.03 1.28 -14.63
N ALA A 124 -15.03 0.52 -14.15
CA ALA A 124 -16.42 0.96 -14.08
C ALA A 124 -16.61 2.20 -13.20
N LEU A 125 -15.93 2.28 -12.05
CA LEU A 125 -16.04 3.42 -11.12
C LEU A 125 -15.20 4.62 -11.56
N VAL A 126 -14.03 4.39 -12.17
CA VAL A 126 -13.19 5.44 -12.78
C VAL A 126 -13.93 6.13 -13.93
N GLU A 127 -14.55 5.36 -14.83
CA GLU A 127 -15.42 5.90 -15.89
C GLU A 127 -16.60 6.67 -15.29
N PHE A 128 -17.24 6.11 -14.25
CA PHE A 128 -18.36 6.77 -13.59
C PHE A 128 -17.95 8.08 -12.90
N ALA A 129 -16.69 8.20 -12.46
CA ALA A 129 -16.08 9.39 -11.91
C ALA A 129 -15.59 10.41 -12.96
N GLY A 130 -15.64 10.09 -14.26
CA GLY A 130 -15.14 10.97 -15.32
C GLY A 130 -13.61 11.09 -15.35
N LEU A 131 -12.91 9.98 -15.07
CA LEU A 131 -11.45 9.90 -15.00
C LEU A 131 -10.84 8.98 -16.08
N GLU A 132 -11.63 8.39 -16.95
CA GLU A 132 -11.26 7.37 -17.94
C GLU A 132 -10.14 7.80 -18.90
N GLU A 133 -10.11 9.06 -19.31
CA GLU A 133 -9.03 9.58 -20.17
C GLU A 133 -7.71 9.78 -19.40
N PHE A 134 -7.79 9.95 -18.08
CA PHE A 134 -6.66 10.29 -17.22
C PHE A 134 -6.03 9.08 -16.53
N VAL A 135 -6.86 8.18 -16.03
CA VAL A 135 -6.46 6.95 -15.33
C VAL A 135 -6.38 5.81 -16.33
N GLU A 136 -5.30 5.04 -16.30
CA GLU A 136 -5.20 3.78 -17.03
C GLU A 136 -5.07 2.60 -16.06
N VAL A 137 -5.99 1.64 -16.16
CA VAL A 137 -5.97 0.40 -15.38
C VAL A 137 -5.20 -0.68 -16.14
N ILE A 138 -4.16 -1.23 -15.54
CA ILE A 138 -3.32 -2.28 -16.11
C ILE A 138 -3.61 -3.58 -15.36
N VAL A 139 -4.20 -4.54 -16.07
CA VAL A 139 -4.55 -5.85 -15.52
C VAL A 139 -3.34 -6.78 -15.55
N GLY A 140 -3.04 -7.38 -14.40
CA GLY A 140 -1.99 -8.39 -14.23
C GLY A 140 -1.15 -8.16 -12.97
N PRO A 141 -0.23 -9.10 -12.66
CA PRO A 141 0.72 -8.94 -11.57
C PRO A 141 1.47 -7.60 -11.63
N SER A 142 1.75 -7.01 -10.47
CA SER A 142 2.39 -5.68 -10.37
C SER A 142 3.75 -5.61 -11.06
N ASN A 143 4.59 -6.64 -10.89
CA ASN A 143 5.88 -6.76 -11.59
C ASN A 143 5.75 -6.73 -13.13
N GLU A 144 4.78 -7.46 -13.68
CA GLU A 144 4.51 -7.46 -15.14
C GLU A 144 3.97 -6.11 -15.60
N GLY A 145 3.08 -5.49 -14.82
CA GLY A 145 2.56 -4.15 -15.09
C GLY A 145 3.67 -3.09 -15.11
N ILE A 146 4.61 -3.13 -14.15
CA ILE A 146 5.79 -2.26 -14.09
C ILE A 146 6.66 -2.45 -15.34
N GLN A 147 6.96 -3.70 -15.71
CA GLN A 147 7.74 -4.01 -16.91
C GLN A 147 7.05 -3.54 -18.19
N LYS A 148 5.73 -3.73 -18.29
CA LYS A 148 4.92 -3.26 -19.41
C LYS A 148 4.98 -1.74 -19.53
N LEU A 149 4.81 -1.00 -18.44
CA LEU A 149 4.95 0.46 -18.44
C LEU A 149 6.34 0.91 -18.88
N HIS A 150 7.39 0.30 -18.34
CA HIS A 150 8.76 0.59 -18.75
C HIS A 150 8.99 0.31 -20.24
N SER A 151 8.49 -0.81 -20.76
CA SER A 151 8.60 -1.16 -22.20
C SER A 151 7.86 -0.18 -23.12
N ARG A 152 6.78 0.43 -22.63
CA ARG A 152 6.03 1.51 -23.31
C ARG A 152 6.72 2.87 -23.23
N GLY A 153 7.89 2.94 -22.61
CA GLY A 153 8.71 4.15 -22.55
C GLY A 153 8.59 4.93 -21.25
N LEU A 154 7.90 4.42 -20.22
CA LEU A 154 7.93 5.07 -18.90
C LEU A 154 9.38 5.13 -18.40
N LYS A 155 9.85 6.34 -18.08
CA LYS A 155 11.24 6.59 -17.64
C LYS A 155 11.38 6.95 -16.17
N THR A 156 10.30 7.40 -15.54
CA THR A 156 10.32 7.88 -14.15
C THR A 156 8.92 7.78 -13.57
N ILE A 157 8.86 7.37 -12.31
CA ILE A 157 7.66 7.46 -11.47
C ILE A 157 7.92 8.60 -10.49
N ASP A 158 7.11 9.66 -10.53
CA ASP A 158 7.26 10.79 -9.61
C ASP A 158 6.69 10.44 -8.24
N MET A 159 5.57 9.69 -8.23
CA MET A 159 4.96 9.18 -7.02
C MET A 159 4.44 7.75 -7.21
N MET A 160 4.68 6.88 -6.23
CA MET A 160 4.17 5.51 -6.21
C MET A 160 3.36 5.26 -4.94
N PHE A 161 2.15 4.71 -5.08
CA PHE A 161 1.34 4.24 -3.95
C PHE A 161 1.39 2.71 -3.89
N LEU A 162 1.71 2.14 -2.71
CA LEU A 162 1.83 0.71 -2.49
C LEU A 162 0.74 0.24 -1.53
N ASP A 163 -0.24 -0.50 -2.05
CA ASP A 163 -1.40 -1.00 -1.31
C ASP A 163 -1.89 -2.36 -1.86
N HIS A 164 -0.93 -3.26 -2.17
CA HIS A 164 -1.20 -4.57 -2.76
C HIS A 164 -0.71 -5.70 -1.85
N TYR A 165 -0.35 -6.84 -2.45
CA TYR A 165 0.24 -7.97 -1.75
C TYR A 165 1.55 -7.58 -1.03
N LYS A 166 1.48 -7.44 0.30
CA LYS A 166 2.58 -6.97 1.17
C LYS A 166 3.94 -7.59 0.89
N PRO A 167 4.09 -8.92 0.69
CA PRO A 167 5.40 -9.51 0.39
C PRO A 167 6.06 -8.97 -0.89
N ALA A 168 5.29 -8.39 -1.82
CA ALA A 168 5.81 -7.86 -3.06
C ALA A 168 6.30 -6.39 -2.97
N TYR A 169 6.02 -5.64 -1.89
CA TYR A 169 6.39 -4.21 -1.81
C TYR A 169 7.88 -3.98 -2.04
N THR A 170 8.73 -4.74 -1.34
CA THR A 170 10.18 -4.61 -1.47
C THR A 170 10.67 -5.08 -2.84
N THR A 171 10.12 -6.17 -3.38
CA THR A 171 10.56 -6.72 -4.68
C THR A 171 10.16 -5.82 -5.83
N ASP A 172 8.97 -5.22 -5.78
CA ASP A 172 8.49 -4.30 -6.81
C ASP A 172 9.18 -2.94 -6.74
N LEU A 173 9.48 -2.45 -5.53
CA LEU A 173 10.35 -1.29 -5.38
C LEU A 173 11.72 -1.58 -6.00
N LYS A 174 12.38 -2.69 -5.63
CA LYS A 174 13.67 -3.08 -6.23
C LYS A 174 13.57 -3.23 -7.75
N LEU A 175 12.46 -3.75 -8.30
CA LEU A 175 12.27 -3.80 -9.74
C LEU A 175 12.25 -2.40 -10.36
N CYS A 176 11.48 -1.47 -9.79
CA CYS A 176 11.43 -0.07 -10.23
C CYS A 176 12.81 0.60 -10.18
N GLU A 177 13.59 0.36 -9.13
CA GLU A 177 14.96 0.86 -9.00
C GLU A 177 15.88 0.31 -10.10
N GLN A 178 15.83 -1.00 -10.33
CA GLN A 178 16.66 -1.68 -11.34
C GLN A 178 16.32 -1.25 -12.77
N LEU A 179 15.05 -0.90 -13.02
CA LEU A 179 14.58 -0.32 -14.28
C LEU A 179 14.83 1.20 -14.39
N GLY A 180 15.43 1.83 -13.37
CA GLY A 180 15.71 3.27 -13.36
C GLY A 180 14.45 4.15 -13.29
N LEU A 181 13.32 3.61 -12.83
CA LEU A 181 12.06 4.32 -12.67
C LEU A 181 12.06 5.19 -11.41
N ILE A 182 12.85 4.83 -10.40
CA ILE A 182 13.04 5.63 -9.18
C ILE A 182 14.20 6.60 -9.39
N LYS A 183 13.96 7.90 -9.16
CA LYS A 183 14.96 8.96 -9.28
C LYS A 183 14.91 9.87 -8.07
N LYS A 184 15.94 10.71 -7.90
CA LYS A 184 15.89 11.80 -6.92
C LYS A 184 14.62 12.62 -7.11
N GLY A 185 13.83 12.74 -6.04
CA GLY A 185 12.53 13.41 -6.04
C GLY A 185 11.34 12.45 -6.06
N THR A 186 11.51 11.19 -6.47
CA THR A 186 10.45 10.17 -6.41
C THR A 186 9.96 10.00 -4.97
N VAL A 187 8.64 9.95 -4.81
CA VAL A 187 7.96 9.75 -3.52
C VAL A 187 7.26 8.40 -3.52
N LEU A 188 7.42 7.63 -2.45
CA LEU A 188 6.69 6.41 -2.20
C LEU A 188 5.73 6.67 -1.03
N ALA A 189 4.50 6.23 -1.15
CA ALA A 189 3.52 6.18 -0.07
C ALA A 189 3.07 4.73 0.08
N ALA A 190 3.50 4.08 1.15
CA ALA A 190 3.16 2.67 1.41
C ALA A 190 2.14 2.55 2.53
N ASP A 191 1.04 1.87 2.25
CA ASP A 191 -0.06 1.68 3.20
C ASP A 191 0.09 0.39 4.04
N ASN A 192 -0.66 0.32 5.15
CA ASN A 192 -0.75 -0.80 6.09
C ASN A 192 0.60 -1.24 6.67
N VAL A 193 1.51 -0.28 6.91
CA VAL A 193 2.86 -0.58 7.40
C VAL A 193 2.92 -0.83 8.91
N ILE A 194 1.85 -0.54 9.65
CA ILE A 194 1.71 -0.90 11.07
C ILE A 194 0.89 -2.18 11.21
N SER A 195 -0.29 -2.24 10.59
CA SER A 195 -1.15 -3.43 10.61
C SER A 195 -1.74 -3.70 9.22
N PRO A 196 -1.58 -4.89 8.62
CA PRO A 196 -0.82 -6.06 9.10
C PRO A 196 0.71 -5.89 9.25
N GLY A 197 1.26 -4.74 8.85
CA GLY A 197 2.70 -4.50 8.84
C GLY A 197 3.40 -4.92 7.55
N ASN A 198 4.57 -4.32 7.29
CA ASN A 198 5.50 -4.76 6.25
C ASN A 198 6.97 -4.56 6.68
N PRO A 199 7.49 -5.36 7.63
CA PRO A 199 8.84 -5.20 8.15
C PRO A 199 9.94 -5.23 7.08
N PRO A 200 9.93 -6.14 6.08
CA PRO A 200 10.95 -6.14 5.04
C PRO A 200 11.00 -4.85 4.22
N TYR A 201 9.84 -4.24 3.92
CA TYR A 201 9.78 -2.97 3.22
C TYR A 201 10.33 -1.83 4.08
N LEU A 202 9.84 -1.71 5.32
CA LEU A 202 10.29 -0.67 6.25
C LEU A 202 11.79 -0.74 6.53
N GLU A 203 12.31 -1.95 6.75
CA GLU A 203 13.74 -2.17 6.94
C GLU A 203 14.52 -1.71 5.71
N TYR A 204 14.06 -2.05 4.50
CA TYR A 204 14.73 -1.69 3.26
C TYR A 204 14.77 -0.17 3.02
N VAL A 205 13.64 0.53 3.15
CA VAL A 205 13.57 1.98 2.87
C VAL A 205 14.23 2.84 3.95
N ARG A 206 14.41 2.30 5.16
CA ARG A 206 15.12 2.96 6.27
C ARG A 206 16.60 2.59 6.39
N SER A 207 17.07 1.59 5.63
CA SER A 207 18.47 1.15 5.63
C SER A 207 19.40 2.18 4.97
N SER A 208 20.62 2.29 5.49
CA SER A 208 21.70 3.02 4.81
C SER A 208 22.11 2.33 3.51
N VAL A 209 22.87 3.02 2.66
CA VAL A 209 23.43 2.41 1.44
C VAL A 209 24.41 1.30 1.80
N GLU A 210 25.21 1.51 2.85
CA GLU A 210 26.16 0.54 3.39
C GLU A 210 25.45 -0.75 3.83
N ASP A 211 24.35 -0.64 4.58
CA ASP A 211 23.56 -1.80 5.02
C ASP A 211 22.95 -2.57 3.84
N LYS A 212 22.42 -1.85 2.84
CA LYS A 212 21.85 -2.47 1.63
C LYS A 212 22.92 -3.25 0.85
N LEU A 213 24.11 -2.67 0.71
CA LEU A 213 25.24 -3.33 0.04
C LEU A 213 25.71 -4.57 0.80
N GLN A 214 25.88 -4.46 2.12
CA GLN A 214 26.28 -5.58 2.96
C GLN A 214 25.29 -6.75 2.88
N LYS A 215 23.98 -6.48 2.91
CA LYS A 215 22.95 -7.51 2.76
C LYS A 215 23.02 -8.20 1.40
N LEU A 216 23.20 -7.46 0.31
CA LEU A 216 23.35 -8.05 -1.02
C LEU A 216 24.59 -8.94 -1.13
N GLU A 217 25.69 -8.58 -0.48
CA GLU A 217 26.89 -9.43 -0.41
C GLU A 217 26.65 -10.72 0.37
N LEU A 218 25.89 -10.67 1.46
CA LEU A 218 25.53 -11.85 2.26
C LEU A 218 24.57 -12.78 1.50
N GLU A 219 23.56 -12.22 0.83
CA GLU A 219 22.63 -12.96 -0.03
C GLU A 219 23.36 -13.68 -1.17
N GLY A 220 24.38 -13.04 -1.76
CA GLY A 220 25.20 -13.65 -2.81
C GLY A 220 26.17 -14.75 -2.33
N LYS A 221 26.36 -14.90 -1.01
CA LYS A 221 27.24 -15.91 -0.39
C LYS A 221 26.49 -17.15 0.10
N LEU A 222 25.15 -17.10 0.17
CA LEU A 222 24.34 -18.25 0.57
C LEU A 222 24.27 -19.26 -0.59
N ASP A 223 24.71 -20.48 -0.33
CA ASP A 223 24.64 -21.61 -1.26
C ASP A 223 23.16 -22.01 -1.47
N THR A 224 22.61 -21.64 -2.62
CA THR A 224 21.18 -21.81 -2.94
C THR A 224 20.78 -23.25 -3.25
N ASP A 225 21.73 -24.19 -3.30
CA ASP A 225 21.47 -25.59 -3.69
C ASP A 225 20.59 -26.36 -2.68
N GLY A 226 20.48 -25.88 -1.43
CA GLY A 226 19.74 -26.58 -0.37
C GLY A 226 18.30 -26.12 -0.08
N PHE A 227 17.92 -24.89 -0.45
CA PHE A 227 16.70 -24.25 0.09
C PHE A 227 15.46 -24.36 -0.81
N ALA A 228 15.64 -24.66 -2.10
CA ALA A 228 14.56 -24.65 -3.10
C ALA A 228 13.49 -25.75 -2.95
N LYS A 229 13.61 -26.69 -2.00
CA LYS A 229 12.71 -27.85 -1.90
C LYS A 229 11.61 -27.77 -0.82
N ARG A 230 11.57 -26.77 0.06
CA ARG A 230 10.66 -26.81 1.23
C ARG A 230 9.55 -25.76 1.31
N SER A 231 9.48 -24.83 0.36
CA SER A 231 8.51 -23.71 0.42
C SER A 231 7.30 -23.86 -0.53
N ALA A 232 7.29 -24.89 -1.39
CA ALA A 232 6.35 -25.01 -2.50
C ALA A 232 5.00 -25.68 -2.17
N THR A 233 4.78 -26.14 -0.92
CA THR A 233 3.67 -27.05 -0.61
C THR A 233 2.53 -26.49 0.23
N GLN A 234 2.51 -25.18 0.57
CA GLN A 234 1.46 -24.64 1.44
C GLN A 234 0.60 -23.51 0.84
N TYR A 235 1.06 -22.85 -0.22
CA TYR A 235 0.24 -21.88 -0.98
C TYR A 235 0.50 -22.14 -2.47
N GLY A 236 -0.54 -22.53 -3.20
CA GLY A 236 -0.46 -22.79 -4.63
C GLY A 236 0.03 -21.54 -5.35
N GLY A 237 1.24 -21.64 -5.93
CA GLY A 237 1.84 -20.56 -6.70
C GLY A 237 2.32 -19.39 -5.86
N VAL A 238 3.31 -19.61 -4.99
CA VAL A 238 4.30 -18.56 -4.72
C VAL A 238 4.83 -18.19 -6.11
N GLU A 239 4.42 -17.03 -6.62
CA GLU A 239 5.08 -16.39 -7.75
C GLU A 239 6.58 -16.64 -7.59
N ALA A 240 7.26 -17.00 -8.68
CA ALA A 240 8.71 -16.94 -8.71
C ALA A 240 9.11 -15.48 -8.42
N LEU A 241 9.13 -15.10 -7.14
CA LEU A 241 9.64 -13.85 -6.61
C LEU A 241 11.07 -13.86 -7.10
N ALA A 242 11.27 -13.13 -8.19
CA ALA A 242 12.36 -13.39 -9.12
C ALA A 242 13.68 -13.37 -8.34
N THR A 243 14.22 -14.56 -8.15
CA THR A 243 15.53 -14.83 -7.57
C THR A 243 16.55 -14.17 -8.49
N GLY A 244 16.80 -12.87 -8.28
CA GLY A 244 17.59 -12.05 -9.20
C GLY A 244 17.30 -10.55 -9.20
N ILE A 245 16.16 -10.08 -8.66
CA ILE A 245 15.89 -8.63 -8.55
C ILE A 245 16.67 -8.06 -7.37
N LYS A 246 17.73 -7.29 -7.67
CA LYS A 246 18.63 -6.73 -6.65
C LYS A 246 18.31 -5.29 -6.28
N GLY A 247 17.57 -4.58 -7.13
CA GLY A 247 17.32 -3.14 -6.98
C GLY A 247 18.55 -2.29 -7.22
N ASN A 248 18.50 -1.05 -6.75
CA ASN A 248 19.65 -0.15 -6.73
C ASN A 248 20.00 0.20 -5.27
N PRO A 249 20.92 -0.55 -4.64
CA PRO A 249 21.29 -0.34 -3.24
C PRO A 249 21.94 1.03 -2.99
N LYS A 250 22.36 1.75 -4.03
CA LYS A 250 23.00 3.07 -3.92
C LYS A 250 22.02 4.21 -3.75
N LEU A 251 20.71 3.96 -3.92
CA LEU A 251 19.68 4.96 -3.70
C LEU A 251 19.54 5.28 -2.21
N ILE A 252 19.52 6.57 -1.92
CA ILE A 252 19.36 7.13 -0.59
C ILE A 252 17.89 7.48 -0.41
N TYR A 253 17.28 6.94 0.63
CA TYR A 253 15.90 7.23 1.00
C TYR A 253 15.85 8.00 2.31
N ASP A 254 14.95 8.98 2.37
CA ASP A 254 14.50 9.64 3.60
C ASP A 254 13.05 9.18 3.84
N SER A 255 12.79 8.56 4.99
CA SER A 255 11.53 7.85 5.23
C SER A 255 10.94 8.22 6.58
N GLN A 256 9.63 8.47 6.60
CA GLN A 256 8.89 8.84 7.79
C GLN A 256 7.53 8.16 7.82
N LEU A 257 7.21 7.56 8.97
CA LEU A 257 5.86 7.06 9.27
C LEU A 257 4.96 8.22 9.67
N ILE A 258 3.82 8.34 8.99
CA ILE A 258 2.74 9.25 9.40
C ILE A 258 1.59 8.40 9.94
N ASN A 259 1.40 8.44 11.26
CA ASN A 259 0.33 7.70 11.94
C ASN A 259 -1.05 8.23 11.52
N SER A 260 -1.99 7.31 11.35
CA SER A 260 -3.36 7.54 10.90
C SER A 260 -4.28 6.43 11.41
N PHE A 261 -5.42 6.26 10.77
CA PHE A 261 -6.39 5.20 11.03
C PHE A 261 -6.84 4.50 9.75
N GLU A 262 -7.19 3.23 9.89
CA GLU A 262 -8.03 2.53 8.93
C GLU A 262 -9.46 3.11 8.91
N PRO A 263 -10.27 2.85 7.86
CA PRO A 263 -11.66 3.31 7.81
C PRO A 263 -12.54 2.84 8.97
N THR A 264 -12.15 1.77 9.68
CA THR A 264 -12.83 1.23 10.87
C THR A 264 -12.38 1.89 12.17
N GLY A 265 -11.38 2.76 12.13
CA GLY A 265 -10.81 3.46 13.29
C GLY A 265 -9.65 2.74 13.97
N GLU A 266 -9.21 1.60 13.45
CA GLU A 266 -8.01 0.93 13.93
C GLU A 266 -6.77 1.78 13.63
N PRO A 267 -5.85 2.00 14.60
CA PRO A 267 -4.63 2.75 14.35
C PRO A 267 -3.74 2.08 13.30
N ASP A 268 -3.28 2.87 12.33
CA ASP A 268 -2.34 2.44 11.29
C ASP A 268 -1.49 3.66 10.85
N GLY A 269 -0.95 3.68 9.64
CA GLY A 269 -0.17 4.78 9.12
C GLY A 269 0.36 4.53 7.72
N VAL A 270 0.83 5.60 7.10
CA VAL A 270 1.45 5.55 5.78
C VAL A 270 2.94 5.83 5.93
N GLU A 271 3.80 4.95 5.42
CA GLU A 271 5.23 5.23 5.30
C GLU A 271 5.46 6.11 4.07
N ILE A 272 5.92 7.34 4.30
CA ILE A 272 6.29 8.27 3.25
C ILE A 272 7.80 8.24 3.06
N THR A 273 8.24 7.76 1.90
CA THR A 273 9.65 7.64 1.55
C THR A 273 9.98 8.54 0.37
N ARG A 274 11.10 9.26 0.43
CA ARG A 274 11.60 10.10 -0.67
C ARG A 274 12.96 9.63 -1.11
N CYS A 275 13.15 9.43 -2.41
CA CYS A 275 14.50 9.27 -2.96
C CYS A 275 15.20 10.63 -2.94
N VAL A 276 16.24 10.78 -2.12
CA VAL A 276 16.96 12.05 -1.95
C VAL A 276 18.23 12.14 -2.79
N GLY A 277 18.70 11.01 -3.33
CA GLY A 277 19.86 10.95 -4.20
C GLY A 277 20.38 9.52 -4.39
N GLU A 278 21.57 9.43 -4.98
CA GLU A 278 22.29 8.18 -5.21
C GLU A 278 23.78 8.38 -4.93
N VAL A 279 24.41 7.43 -4.22
CA VAL A 279 25.86 7.47 -3.97
C VAL A 279 26.61 7.29 -5.28
N GLY A 280 27.49 8.25 -5.60
CA GLY A 280 28.28 8.27 -6.84
C GLY A 280 27.66 9.04 -7.99
N GLY A 281 26.44 9.59 -7.82
CA GLY A 281 25.87 10.57 -8.76
C GLY A 281 26.54 11.94 -8.62
N SER A 282 26.74 12.65 -9.72
CA SER A 282 27.32 14.00 -9.71
C SER A 282 26.48 14.95 -8.83
N LEU A 283 27.05 15.37 -7.70
CA LEU A 283 26.55 16.49 -6.89
C LEU A 283 26.54 17.76 -7.75
N GLN A 284 25.40 18.12 -8.34
CA GLN A 284 25.21 19.51 -8.72
C GLN A 284 25.13 20.33 -7.43
N ARG A 285 26.21 21.06 -7.14
CA ARG A 285 26.30 21.99 -6.00
C ARG A 285 25.32 23.14 -6.22
N GLY A 286 24.07 22.97 -5.81
CA GLY A 286 23.19 24.09 -5.51
C GLY A 286 23.64 24.74 -4.21
N SER A 287 24.11 25.99 -4.28
CA SER A 287 24.48 26.78 -3.10
C SER A 287 23.25 27.00 -2.21
N PHE A 288 23.17 26.29 -1.08
CA PHE A 288 22.28 26.65 0.02
C PHE A 288 23.09 27.42 1.07
N LYS A 289 22.68 28.66 1.30
CA LYS A 289 23.17 29.49 2.41
C LYS A 289 22.75 28.82 3.73
N THR A 290 23.72 28.57 4.59
CA THR A 290 23.54 28.04 5.95
C THR A 290 22.74 29.01 6.80
N GLY A 291 21.47 28.70 7.04
CA GLY A 291 20.70 29.22 8.17
C GLY A 291 20.83 28.24 9.33
N SER A 292 21.26 28.72 10.49
CA SER A 292 21.42 27.97 11.73
C SER A 292 20.08 27.40 12.20
N LEU A 293 19.95 26.07 12.20
CA LEU A 293 18.90 25.36 12.94
C LEU A 293 19.57 24.64 14.11
N LEU A 294 19.18 25.06 15.32
CA LEU A 294 19.52 24.41 16.57
C LEU A 294 18.97 22.98 16.55
N VAL A 295 19.84 22.02 16.86
CA VAL A 295 19.52 20.60 16.94
C VAL A 295 19.05 20.32 18.37
N ASP A 296 17.79 19.94 18.55
CA ASP A 296 17.30 19.42 19.83
C ASP A 296 17.87 18.00 20.08
N PRO A 297 18.14 17.63 21.35
CA PRO A 297 18.74 16.34 21.69
C PRO A 297 17.77 15.17 21.49
N PRO A 298 18.29 13.93 21.33
CA PRO A 298 17.49 12.75 21.01
C PRO A 298 16.52 12.38 22.14
N VAL A 299 15.27 12.13 21.77
CA VAL A 299 14.23 11.62 22.67
C VAL A 299 14.57 10.19 23.11
N SER A 300 14.55 9.98 24.42
CA SER A 300 14.84 8.73 25.11
C SER A 300 13.91 7.58 24.72
N ILE A 301 14.50 6.43 24.43
CA ILE A 301 13.84 5.13 24.19
C ILE A 301 13.05 4.71 25.44
N ILE A 302 11.73 4.61 25.33
CA ILE A 302 10.88 3.96 26.35
C ILE A 302 10.97 2.45 26.12
N LYS A 303 11.63 1.74 27.04
CA LYS A 303 11.59 0.28 27.14
C LYS A 303 10.25 -0.14 27.75
N TYR A 304 9.43 -0.88 27.01
CA TYR A 304 8.32 -1.62 27.62
C TYR A 304 8.87 -2.90 28.26
N ALA A 305 8.71 -2.99 29.58
CA ALA A 305 8.98 -4.20 30.35
C ALA A 305 7.87 -5.22 30.10
N VAL A 306 8.24 -6.41 29.63
CA VAL A 306 7.36 -7.59 29.60
C VAL A 306 7.39 -8.21 30.99
N GLY A 307 6.23 -8.28 31.63
CA GLY A 307 6.04 -9.02 32.87
C GLY A 307 4.61 -8.95 33.36
N ARG A 308 3.87 -10.05 33.19
CA ARG A 308 3.11 -10.69 34.27
C ARG A 308 2.56 -12.04 33.83
N GLU A 309 2.74 -12.98 34.74
CA GLU A 309 2.35 -14.38 34.74
C GLU A 309 0.82 -14.53 34.74
N THR A 310 0.31 -15.52 34.03
CA THR A 310 -1.06 -16.02 34.17
C THR A 310 -1.07 -17.24 35.11
N PRO A 311 -1.93 -17.29 36.13
CA PRO A 311 -2.03 -18.46 37.01
C PRO A 311 -2.81 -19.61 36.36
N MET A 312 -2.36 -20.83 36.64
CA MET A 312 -3.04 -22.08 36.33
C MET A 312 -4.41 -22.14 37.02
N CYS A 313 -5.47 -22.35 36.24
CA CYS A 313 -6.74 -22.90 36.74
C CYS A 313 -6.90 -24.33 36.24
N GLN A 314 -6.73 -25.27 37.17
CA GLN A 314 -7.24 -26.63 37.08
C GLN A 314 -8.76 -26.60 37.23
N ASN A 315 -9.49 -27.29 36.35
CA ASN A 315 -10.64 -28.17 36.65
C ASN A 315 -11.46 -28.41 35.37
N ALA A 316 -11.29 -29.60 34.78
CA ALA A 316 -12.28 -30.20 33.88
C ALA A 316 -12.50 -31.66 34.30
N VAL A 317 -13.72 -31.93 34.73
CA VAL A 317 -14.26 -33.25 35.12
C VAL A 317 -14.51 -34.08 33.85
N PRO A 318 -14.25 -35.40 33.82
CA PRO A 318 -14.50 -36.22 32.65
C PRO A 318 -15.97 -36.66 32.57
N VAL A 319 -16.60 -36.47 31.40
CA VAL A 319 -17.90 -37.05 31.05
C VAL A 319 -17.71 -38.50 30.67
N ALA A 320 -18.23 -39.41 31.51
CA ALA A 320 -18.28 -40.83 31.24
C ALA A 320 -19.49 -41.20 30.37
N SER A 321 -19.23 -41.93 29.30
CA SER A 321 -20.19 -42.68 28.49
C SER A 321 -21.04 -43.64 29.34
N ARG A 322 -22.36 -43.62 29.17
CA ARG A 322 -23.23 -44.72 29.60
C ARG A 322 -23.99 -45.29 28.40
N HIS A 323 -23.72 -46.57 28.16
CA HIS A 323 -24.49 -47.46 27.34
C HIS A 323 -25.89 -47.70 27.91
N SER A 324 -26.83 -47.81 27.00
CA SER A 324 -28.17 -48.38 27.14
C SER A 324 -28.12 -49.90 27.35
N THR A 325 -28.76 -50.40 28.41
CA THR A 325 -29.28 -51.77 28.44
C THR A 325 -30.57 -51.85 29.27
N GLN A 326 -31.56 -52.47 28.64
CA GLN A 326 -32.81 -53.10 29.11
C GLN A 326 -32.98 -53.35 30.63
N GLN A 327 -34.13 -52.96 31.19
CA GLN A 327 -35.34 -53.77 31.38
C GLN A 327 -36.49 -52.88 31.86
#